data_AF-A0A2M7NID3-F1
#
_entry.id   AF-A0A2M7NID3-F1
#
_cell.length_a   1.000
_cell.length_b   1.000
_cell.length_c   1.000
_cell.angle_alpha   90.00
_cell.angle_beta   90.00
_cell.angle_gamma   90.00
#
_symmetry.space_group_name_H-M   'P 1'
#
loop_
_entity.id
_entity.type
_entity.pdbx_description
1 polymer ?
#
loop_
_entity_poly.entity_id
_entity_poly.type
_entity_poly.pdbx_seq_one_letter_code
_entity_poly.pdbx_strand_id
1 'polypeptide(L)'
;MDAENYYELQAVLESHLRRGYGYAEFQNWNDAIREFEKVLAIHPNHTEALFGLAVSFYNRWLDYGKATDKYRAAGLARRCVDNEPQHYKAMQLLSQIYKGAALEDAMQKRSWHTNIMMGLVGVMFLSSGYLGYSYLEQGSNQVTFADELLTLRSNNNTASLAFDNESSPMQAEGSLKSITILEDEGLHLPVEWIINPKFEGLKLEVEQSKFKNFNGSYSYNLLADLYVSTGAISSLKLKIELLDRDGNAIAQDVVQAIESFDPIARKGESIPFRYLEYKEEFVENAALVRVRVEKVEYGENTEINTVPVSLDWNDMSDFNPNVLLSERVSNLQEVEENGKIGAFHHFEWEIQNATDKGQVKLLQAEIKWIGHQGQILDSRITYFINSSEPSLKANQIRSIGRAYRLEGVKKEDIARYSVTIKEIED
;
A
#
# COMPACT_ATOMS: atom_id res chain seq x y z
N MET A 1 6.91 10.22 -40.22
CA MET A 1 6.65 8.77 -40.16
C MET A 1 5.59 8.51 -41.21
N ASP A 2 5.94 7.80 -42.28
CA ASP A 2 5.02 7.57 -43.40
C ASP A 2 3.90 6.62 -42.97
N ALA A 3 2.71 6.76 -43.57
CA ALA A 3 1.51 6.03 -43.14
C ALA A 3 1.72 4.50 -43.11
N GLU A 4 2.55 3.97 -44.01
CA GLU A 4 2.92 2.55 -44.09
C GLU A 4 3.67 2.07 -42.83
N ASN A 5 4.64 2.85 -42.33
CA ASN A 5 5.37 2.54 -41.10
C ASN A 5 4.49 2.62 -39.84
N TYR A 6 3.40 3.41 -39.87
CA TYR A 6 2.45 3.48 -38.76
C TYR A 6 1.58 2.23 -38.65
N TYR A 7 1.07 1.73 -39.78
CA TYR A 7 0.28 0.50 -39.80
C TYR A 7 1.10 -0.74 -39.45
N GLU A 8 2.37 -0.81 -39.89
CA GLU A 8 3.27 -1.90 -39.50
C GLU A 8 3.55 -1.90 -37.99
N LEU A 9 3.79 -0.72 -37.39
CA LEU A 9 4.02 -0.60 -35.96
C LEU A 9 2.79 -1.03 -35.14
N GLN A 10 1.59 -0.63 -35.58
CA GLN A 10 0.34 -1.01 -34.93
C GLN A 10 0.10 -2.52 -35.01
N ALA A 11 0.39 -3.15 -36.15
CA ALA A 11 0.27 -4.60 -36.32
C ALA A 11 1.24 -5.39 -35.42
N VAL A 12 2.47 -4.88 -35.22
CA VAL A 12 3.46 -5.47 -34.31
C VAL A 12 2.99 -5.38 -32.85
N LEU A 13 2.45 -4.24 -32.42
CA LEU A 13 1.90 -4.06 -31.07
C LEU A 13 0.72 -4.99 -30.80
N GLU A 14 -0.22 -5.08 -31.74
CA GLU A 14 -1.40 -5.94 -31.63
C GLU A 14 -1.00 -7.43 -31.57
N SER A 15 0.01 -7.83 -32.35
CA SER A 15 0.56 -9.20 -32.32
C SER A 15 1.13 -9.55 -30.94
N HIS A 16 1.92 -8.65 -30.36
CA HIS A 16 2.49 -8.85 -29.02
C HIS A 16 1.42 -8.86 -27.93
N LEU A 17 0.42 -7.98 -27.99
CA LEU A 17 -0.73 -8.00 -27.08
C LEU A 17 -1.48 -9.34 -27.14
N ARG A 18 -1.82 -9.79 -28.35
CA ARG A 18 -2.56 -11.05 -28.55
C ARG A 18 -1.80 -12.26 -28.02
N ARG A 19 -0.47 -12.31 -28.25
CA ARG A 19 0.39 -13.37 -27.69
C ARG A 19 0.48 -13.29 -26.17
N GLY A 20 0.62 -12.08 -25.61
CA GLY A 20 0.63 -11.87 -24.16
C GLY A 20 -0.62 -12.40 -23.49
N TYR A 21 -1.80 -12.07 -24.05
CA TYR A 21 -3.07 -12.61 -23.56
C TYR A 21 -3.20 -14.13 -23.75
N GLY A 22 -2.76 -14.67 -24.90
CA GLY A 22 -2.75 -16.11 -25.11
C GLY A 22 -1.88 -16.85 -24.09
N TYR A 23 -0.69 -16.36 -23.78
CA TYR A 23 0.15 -16.96 -22.73
C TYR A 23 -0.48 -16.84 -21.34
N ALA A 24 -1.13 -15.72 -21.03
CA ALA A 24 -1.82 -15.52 -19.75
C ALA A 24 -3.02 -16.47 -19.59
N GLU A 25 -3.76 -16.75 -20.67
CA GLU A 25 -4.87 -17.72 -20.70
C GLU A 25 -4.39 -19.14 -20.35
N PHE A 26 -3.21 -19.54 -20.83
CA PHE A 26 -2.57 -20.80 -20.48
C PHE A 26 -1.72 -20.74 -19.20
N GLN A 27 -1.88 -19.68 -18.39
CA GLN A 27 -1.16 -19.47 -17.11
C GLN A 27 0.37 -19.46 -17.25
N ASN A 28 0.89 -19.22 -18.44
CA ASN A 28 2.32 -19.08 -18.68
C ASN A 28 2.75 -17.62 -18.42
N TRP A 29 2.79 -17.27 -17.14
CA TRP A 29 2.98 -15.89 -16.69
C TRP A 29 4.30 -15.26 -17.16
N ASN A 30 5.37 -16.05 -17.25
CA ASN A 30 6.69 -15.53 -17.65
C ASN A 30 6.72 -15.10 -19.13
N ASP A 31 6.07 -15.88 -20.00
CA ASP A 31 6.00 -15.54 -21.42
C ASP A 31 4.96 -14.45 -21.68
N ALA A 32 3.85 -14.43 -20.93
CA ALA A 32 2.89 -13.33 -20.94
C ALA A 32 3.54 -11.99 -20.57
N ILE A 33 4.30 -11.98 -19.46
CA ILE A 33 5.07 -10.80 -19.00
C ILE A 33 5.99 -10.29 -20.10
N ARG A 34 6.76 -11.18 -20.75
CA ARG A 34 7.72 -10.80 -21.80
C ARG A 34 7.03 -10.17 -23.01
N GLU A 35 5.87 -10.67 -23.41
CA GLU A 35 5.14 -10.13 -24.55
C GLU A 35 4.50 -8.77 -24.23
N PHE A 36 3.94 -8.57 -23.04
CA PHE A 36 3.44 -7.26 -22.62
C PHE A 36 4.56 -6.22 -22.44
N GLU A 37 5.73 -6.61 -21.92
CA GLU A 37 6.89 -5.73 -21.81
C GLU A 37 7.37 -5.21 -23.18
N LYS A 38 7.28 -6.02 -24.25
CA LYS A 38 7.59 -5.56 -25.62
C LYS A 38 6.64 -4.48 -26.10
N VAL A 39 5.34 -4.58 -25.77
CA VAL A 39 4.36 -3.55 -26.09
C VAL A 39 4.70 -2.26 -25.35
N LEU A 40 5.06 -2.35 -24.07
CA LEU A 40 5.41 -1.19 -23.25
C LEU A 40 6.78 -0.59 -23.57
N ALA A 41 7.71 -1.35 -24.15
CA ALA A 41 8.97 -0.81 -24.63
C ALA A 41 8.77 0.14 -25.83
N ILE A 42 7.71 -0.08 -26.60
CA ILE A 42 7.36 0.75 -27.77
C ILE A 42 6.37 1.85 -27.34
N HIS A 43 5.29 1.49 -26.63
CA HIS A 43 4.27 2.41 -26.10
C HIS A 43 4.20 2.29 -24.57
N PRO A 44 5.00 3.07 -23.81
CA PRO A 44 5.13 2.94 -22.35
C PRO A 44 3.83 3.05 -21.55
N ASN A 45 2.84 3.77 -22.09
CA ASN A 45 1.55 4.03 -21.45
C ASN A 45 0.40 3.27 -22.11
N HIS A 46 0.69 2.18 -22.84
CA HIS A 46 -0.36 1.36 -23.44
C HIS A 46 -1.18 0.64 -22.36
N THR A 47 -2.38 1.13 -22.10
CA THR A 47 -3.24 0.72 -20.97
C THR A 47 -3.51 -0.77 -20.93
N GLU A 48 -3.87 -1.38 -22.07
CA GLU A 48 -4.17 -2.81 -22.13
C GLU A 48 -2.95 -3.68 -21.80
N ALA A 49 -1.75 -3.29 -22.26
CA ALA A 49 -0.51 -3.98 -21.93
C ALA A 49 -0.11 -3.77 -20.48
N LEU A 50 -0.30 -2.55 -19.93
CA LEU A 50 -0.08 -2.28 -18.50
C LEU A 50 -0.98 -3.17 -17.64
N PHE A 51 -2.26 -3.27 -18.01
CA PHE A 51 -3.22 -4.13 -17.32
C PHE A 51 -2.86 -5.61 -17.46
N GLY A 52 -2.60 -6.09 -18.67
CA GLY A 52 -2.21 -7.48 -18.93
C GLY A 52 -0.94 -7.88 -18.18
N LEU A 53 0.04 -6.99 -18.10
CA LEU A 53 1.25 -7.18 -17.33
C LEU A 53 0.97 -7.22 -15.83
N ALA A 54 0.13 -6.30 -15.31
CA ALA A 54 -0.27 -6.28 -13.90
C ALA A 54 -0.96 -7.59 -13.48
N VAL A 55 -1.90 -8.06 -14.29
CA VAL A 55 -2.60 -9.35 -14.08
C VAL A 55 -1.61 -10.51 -14.10
N SER A 56 -0.65 -10.51 -15.02
CA SER A 56 0.34 -11.59 -15.12
C SER A 56 1.26 -11.64 -13.91
N PHE A 57 1.72 -10.50 -13.41
CA PHE A 57 2.48 -10.44 -12.15
C PHE A 57 1.64 -10.84 -10.94
N TYR A 58 0.37 -10.44 -10.88
CA TYR A 58 -0.51 -10.79 -9.78
C TYR A 58 -0.76 -12.31 -9.69
N ASN A 59 -1.08 -12.95 -10.81
CA ASN A 59 -1.30 -14.40 -10.82
C ASN A 59 0.01 -15.16 -10.60
N ARG A 60 1.14 -14.67 -11.11
CA ARG A 60 2.45 -15.23 -10.77
C ARG A 60 2.77 -15.13 -9.29
N TRP A 61 2.33 -14.06 -8.62
CA TRP A 61 2.41 -13.95 -7.17
C TRP A 61 1.52 -14.98 -6.47
N LEU A 62 0.28 -15.18 -6.92
CA LEU A 62 -0.62 -16.20 -6.35
C LEU A 62 -0.02 -17.61 -6.45
N ASP A 63 0.64 -17.93 -7.57
CA ASP A 63 1.20 -19.27 -7.81
C ASP A 63 2.53 -19.52 -7.07
N TYR A 64 3.41 -18.50 -7.02
CA TYR A 64 4.79 -18.68 -6.54
C TYR A 64 5.14 -17.89 -5.27
N GLY A 65 4.23 -17.06 -4.75
CA GLY A 65 4.37 -16.37 -3.46
C GLY A 65 5.43 -15.26 -3.40
N LYS A 66 5.97 -14.80 -4.54
CA LYS A 66 7.01 -13.76 -4.55
C LYS A 66 6.43 -12.38 -4.28
N ALA A 67 6.71 -11.81 -3.11
CA ALA A 67 6.19 -10.49 -2.72
C ALA A 67 6.54 -9.38 -3.73
N THR A 68 7.68 -9.47 -4.42
CA THR A 68 8.08 -8.53 -5.48
C THR A 68 7.11 -8.49 -6.65
N ASP A 69 6.48 -9.62 -7.00
CA ASP A 69 5.49 -9.69 -8.06
C ASP A 69 4.17 -9.04 -7.65
N LYS A 70 3.77 -9.16 -6.38
CA LYS A 70 2.61 -8.45 -5.81
C LYS A 70 2.78 -6.92 -5.94
N TYR A 71 3.94 -6.40 -5.58
CA TYR A 71 4.22 -4.96 -5.67
C TYR A 71 4.32 -4.47 -7.12
N ARG A 72 4.90 -5.27 -8.02
CA ARG A 72 4.92 -4.96 -9.45
C ARG A 72 3.51 -4.93 -10.05
N ALA A 73 2.68 -5.90 -9.70
CA ALA A 73 1.28 -5.92 -10.11
C ALA A 73 0.53 -4.67 -9.64
N ALA A 74 0.68 -4.29 -8.37
CA ALA A 74 0.07 -3.08 -7.83
C ALA A 74 0.55 -1.81 -8.55
N GLY A 75 1.86 -1.68 -8.78
CA GLY A 75 2.41 -0.52 -9.49
C GLY A 75 1.92 -0.41 -10.94
N LEU A 76 1.81 -1.52 -11.65
CA LEU A 76 1.34 -1.55 -13.03
C LEU A 76 -0.17 -1.32 -13.14
N ALA A 77 -0.95 -1.91 -12.25
CA ALA A 77 -2.39 -1.66 -12.18
C ALA A 77 -2.68 -0.20 -11.82
N ARG A 78 -1.83 0.42 -10.99
CA ARG A 78 -1.88 1.87 -10.68
C ARG A 78 -1.58 2.70 -11.93
N ARG A 79 -0.49 2.44 -12.64
CA ARG A 79 -0.18 3.12 -13.92
C ARG A 79 -1.30 3.00 -14.95
N CYS A 80 -2.01 1.88 -14.96
CA CYS A 80 -3.18 1.68 -15.82
C CYS A 80 -4.33 2.64 -15.45
N VAL A 81 -4.62 2.79 -14.16
CA VAL A 81 -5.63 3.76 -13.67
C VAL A 81 -5.19 5.20 -13.88
N ASP A 82 -3.90 5.51 -13.76
CA ASP A 82 -3.39 6.87 -13.96
C ASP A 82 -3.53 7.30 -15.43
N ASN A 83 -3.29 6.39 -16.38
CA ASN A 83 -3.44 6.66 -17.82
C ASN A 83 -4.91 6.62 -18.28
N GLU A 84 -5.70 5.68 -17.75
CA GLU A 84 -7.14 5.58 -18.01
C GLU A 84 -7.91 5.50 -16.69
N PRO A 85 -8.32 6.66 -16.14
CA PRO A 85 -9.05 6.74 -14.87
C PRO A 85 -10.41 6.03 -14.84
N GLN A 86 -10.85 5.44 -15.95
CA GLN A 86 -12.08 4.66 -16.06
C GLN A 86 -11.82 3.14 -16.26
N HIS A 87 -10.57 2.69 -16.17
CA HIS A 87 -10.22 1.29 -16.40
C HIS A 87 -10.61 0.38 -15.22
N TYR A 88 -11.90 0.02 -15.17
CA TYR A 88 -12.55 -0.69 -14.05
C TYR A 88 -11.82 -1.96 -13.60
N LYS A 89 -11.31 -2.77 -14.56
CA LYS A 89 -10.62 -4.02 -14.24
C LYS A 89 -9.31 -3.79 -13.47
N ALA A 90 -8.64 -2.66 -13.72
CA ALA A 90 -7.38 -2.33 -13.04
C ALA A 90 -7.64 -1.84 -11.61
N MET A 91 -8.72 -1.09 -11.41
CA MET A 91 -9.19 -0.71 -10.08
C MET A 91 -9.60 -1.93 -9.25
N GLN A 92 -10.33 -2.88 -9.85
CA GLN A 92 -10.67 -4.16 -9.21
C GLN A 92 -9.43 -4.94 -8.79
N LEU A 93 -8.45 -5.06 -9.70
CA LEU A 93 -7.18 -5.74 -9.42
C LEU A 93 -6.42 -5.08 -8.25
N LEU A 94 -6.33 -3.75 -8.23
CA LEU A 94 -5.75 -3.01 -7.10
C LEU A 94 -6.47 -3.31 -5.79
N SER A 95 -7.80 -3.27 -5.80
CA SER A 95 -8.60 -3.57 -4.61
C SER A 95 -8.34 -4.99 -4.11
N GLN A 96 -8.25 -5.98 -5.00
CA GLN A 96 -7.92 -7.37 -4.63
C GLN A 96 -6.53 -7.49 -4.01
N ILE A 97 -5.53 -6.83 -4.60
CA ILE A 97 -4.15 -6.82 -4.08
C ILE A 97 -4.09 -6.23 -2.67
N TYR A 98 -4.79 -5.11 -2.43
CA TYR A 98 -4.81 -4.44 -1.12
C TYR A 98 -5.67 -5.16 -0.08
N LYS A 99 -6.83 -5.71 -0.46
CA LYS A 99 -7.65 -6.55 0.43
C LYS A 99 -6.92 -7.82 0.86
N GLY A 100 -6.18 -8.45 -0.05
CA GLY A 100 -5.33 -9.60 0.27
C GLY A 100 -4.24 -9.26 1.27
N ALA A 101 -3.59 -8.10 1.16
CA ALA A 101 -2.61 -7.63 2.15
C ALA A 101 -3.21 -7.42 3.54
N ALA A 102 -4.40 -6.81 3.63
CA ALA A 102 -5.11 -6.61 4.90
C ALA A 102 -5.56 -7.94 5.54
N LEU A 103 -5.97 -8.92 4.72
CA LEU A 103 -6.33 -10.26 5.18
C LEU A 103 -5.11 -11.05 5.67
N GLU A 104 -3.97 -10.97 4.97
CA GLU A 104 -2.71 -11.59 5.35
C GLU A 104 -2.23 -11.08 6.72
N ASP A 105 -2.26 -9.76 6.95
CA ASP A 105 -1.91 -9.15 8.22
C ASP A 105 -2.86 -9.58 9.36
N ALA A 106 -4.17 -9.59 9.08
CA ALA A 106 -5.17 -10.08 10.04
C ALA A 106 -4.99 -11.57 10.40
N MET A 107 -4.63 -12.42 9.43
CA MET A 107 -4.35 -13.84 9.65
C MET A 107 -3.04 -14.06 10.42
N GLN A 108 -1.99 -13.32 10.12
CA GLN A 108 -0.72 -13.37 10.84
C GLN A 108 -0.89 -12.97 12.30
N LYS A 109 -1.67 -11.92 12.57
CA LYS A 109 -2.00 -11.44 13.91
C LYS A 109 -2.86 -12.44 14.70
N ARG A 110 -3.83 -13.09 14.03
CA ARG A 110 -4.62 -14.19 14.62
C ARG A 110 -3.73 -15.38 14.98
N SER A 111 -2.78 -15.77 14.13
CA SER A 111 -1.81 -16.83 14.40
C SER A 111 -0.96 -16.52 15.64
N TRP A 112 -0.46 -15.29 15.77
CA TRP A 112 0.30 -14.84 16.93
C TRP A 112 -0.50 -14.94 18.25
N HIS A 113 -1.75 -14.47 18.26
CA HIS A 113 -2.63 -14.61 19.42
C HIS A 113 -2.96 -16.08 19.76
N THR A 114 -3.16 -16.92 18.75
CA THR A 114 -3.47 -18.34 18.95
C THR A 114 -2.27 -19.09 19.52
N ASN A 115 -1.05 -18.79 19.04
CA ASN A 115 0.19 -19.37 19.55
C ASN A 115 0.50 -18.91 20.99
N ILE A 116 0.23 -17.64 21.33
CA ILE A 116 0.34 -17.14 22.71
C ILE A 116 -0.67 -17.85 23.62
N MET A 117 -1.92 -18.02 23.17
CA MET A 117 -2.95 -18.73 23.95
C MET A 117 -2.60 -20.21 24.17
N MET A 118 -2.07 -20.91 23.15
CA MET A 118 -1.57 -22.28 23.33
C MET A 118 -0.38 -22.34 24.28
N GLY A 119 0.54 -21.37 24.22
CA GLY A 119 1.66 -21.26 25.15
C GLY A 119 1.22 -21.05 26.60
N LEU A 120 0.25 -20.14 26.84
CA LEU A 120 -0.31 -19.89 28.17
C LEU A 120 -1.08 -21.10 28.72
N VAL A 121 -1.83 -21.80 27.87
CA VAL A 121 -2.51 -23.06 28.24
C VAL A 121 -1.48 -24.15 28.60
N GLY A 122 -0.38 -24.26 27.84
CA GLY A 122 0.72 -25.18 28.16
C GLY A 122 1.39 -24.88 29.51
N VAL A 123 1.62 -23.60 29.82
CA VAL A 123 2.16 -23.17 31.13
C VAL A 123 1.16 -23.43 32.26
N MET A 124 -0.15 -23.26 32.03
CA MET A 124 -1.18 -23.64 32.99
C MET A 124 -1.24 -25.16 33.23
N PHE A 125 -1.10 -26.00 32.20
CA PHE A 125 -1.04 -27.45 32.38
C PHE A 125 0.23 -27.91 33.09
N LEU A 126 1.39 -27.29 32.84
CA LEU A 126 2.64 -27.61 33.53
C LEU A 126 2.62 -27.17 35.00
N SER A 127 2.05 -26.00 35.32
CA SER A 127 1.89 -25.53 36.70
C SER A 127 0.85 -26.34 37.48
N SER A 128 -0.24 -26.76 36.81
CA SER A 128 -1.24 -27.67 37.38
C SER A 128 -0.68 -29.07 37.62
N GLY A 129 0.17 -29.57 36.72
CA GLY A 129 0.89 -30.83 36.87
C GLY A 129 1.92 -30.80 38.01
N TYR A 130 2.63 -29.68 38.19
CA TYR A 130 3.57 -29.48 39.30
C TYR A 130 2.86 -29.39 40.65
N LEU A 131 1.77 -28.63 40.74
CA LEU A 131 0.94 -28.54 41.95
C LEU A 131 0.26 -29.89 42.26
N GLY A 132 -0.24 -30.59 41.23
CA GLY A 132 -0.83 -31.93 41.36
C GLY A 132 0.17 -32.99 41.82
N TYR A 133 1.41 -32.97 41.30
CA TYR A 133 2.49 -33.86 41.73
C TYR A 133 2.85 -33.63 43.21
N SER A 134 2.95 -32.37 43.64
CA SER A 134 3.23 -32.02 45.05
C SER A 134 2.10 -32.36 46.02
N TYR A 135 0.86 -32.46 45.53
CA TYR A 135 -0.32 -32.78 46.34
C TYR A 135 -0.58 -34.31 46.42
N LEU A 136 -0.23 -35.05 45.37
CA LEU A 136 -0.42 -36.51 45.30
C LEU A 136 0.63 -37.32 46.06
N GLU A 137 1.75 -36.73 46.45
CA GLU A 137 2.74 -37.37 47.33
C GLU A 137 2.29 -37.45 48.80
N GLN A 138 1.18 -36.78 49.17
CA GLN A 138 0.71 -36.68 50.56
C GLN A 138 -0.68 -37.31 50.82
N GLY A 139 -1.29 -37.99 49.85
CA GLY A 139 -2.62 -38.55 50.03
C GLY A 139 -2.91 -39.71 49.11
N SER A 140 -2.51 -40.92 49.51
CA SER A 140 -3.05 -42.14 48.91
C SER A 140 -4.52 -42.28 49.29
N ASN A 141 -5.43 -42.20 48.31
CA ASN A 141 -6.66 -43.00 48.30
C ASN A 141 -7.28 -43.00 46.89
N GLN A 142 -7.55 -44.21 46.41
CA GLN A 142 -8.27 -44.47 45.17
C GLN A 142 -9.72 -43.98 45.26
N VAL A 143 -10.24 -43.38 44.19
CA VAL A 143 -11.68 -43.36 43.93
C VAL A 143 -11.93 -43.59 42.44
N THR A 144 -12.64 -44.68 42.16
CA THR A 144 -13.25 -45.09 40.89
C THR A 144 -14.60 -44.41 40.72
N PHE A 145 -14.98 -43.96 39.51
CA PHE A 145 -16.40 -43.79 39.15
C PHE A 145 -16.71 -44.08 37.67
N ALA A 146 -17.59 -45.08 37.55
CA ALA A 146 -18.57 -45.50 36.55
C ALA A 146 -18.69 -44.81 35.17
N ASP A 147 -18.81 -45.69 34.19
CA ASP A 147 -19.33 -45.49 32.84
C ASP A 147 -20.78 -44.98 32.84
N GLU A 148 -21.04 -43.93 32.07
CA GLU A 148 -22.35 -43.75 31.43
C GLU A 148 -22.16 -43.22 30.00
N LEU A 149 -22.50 -44.11 29.06
CA LEU A 149 -22.47 -43.94 27.61
C LEU A 149 -23.64 -43.09 27.14
N LEU A 150 -23.37 -42.04 26.36
CA LEU A 150 -24.30 -41.58 25.31
C LEU A 150 -23.53 -41.25 24.03
N THR A 151 -23.91 -41.98 23.00
CA THR A 151 -23.31 -42.11 21.67
C THR A 151 -23.80 -41.03 20.71
N LEU A 152 -22.89 -40.41 19.94
CA LEU A 152 -23.23 -39.82 18.62
C LEU A 152 -22.08 -39.99 17.62
N ARG A 153 -22.18 -41.11 16.90
CA ARG A 153 -21.89 -41.42 15.48
C ARG A 153 -20.93 -40.49 14.70
N SER A 154 -19.79 -41.05 14.25
CA SER A 154 -18.89 -40.49 13.25
C SER A 154 -19.49 -40.52 11.85
N ASN A 155 -19.22 -39.50 11.03
CA ASN A 155 -19.13 -39.63 9.58
C ASN A 155 -18.08 -38.64 9.05
N ASN A 156 -16.99 -39.19 8.51
CA ASN A 156 -16.03 -38.49 7.67
C ASN A 156 -16.66 -38.24 6.30
N ASN A 157 -16.49 -37.05 5.74
CA ASN A 157 -16.50 -36.84 4.29
C ASN A 157 -15.67 -35.61 3.94
N THR A 158 -14.53 -35.86 3.30
CA THR A 158 -13.76 -34.92 2.48
C THR A 158 -14.48 -34.67 1.17
N ALA A 159 -14.69 -33.41 0.78
CA ALA A 159 -15.15 -33.04 -0.55
C ALA A 159 -14.30 -31.87 -1.08
N SER A 160 -13.50 -32.20 -2.08
CA SER A 160 -12.79 -31.32 -3.00
C SER A 160 -13.79 -30.56 -3.88
N LEU A 161 -13.61 -29.25 -4.06
CA LEU A 161 -14.34 -28.47 -5.06
C LEU A 161 -13.48 -28.37 -6.33
N ALA A 162 -13.89 -29.13 -7.34
CA ALA A 162 -13.42 -29.03 -8.72
C ALA A 162 -14.12 -27.83 -9.39
N PHE A 163 -13.37 -27.09 -10.21
CA PHE A 163 -13.91 -26.09 -11.13
C PHE A 163 -14.40 -26.79 -12.39
N ASP A 164 -15.71 -26.69 -12.66
CA ASP A 164 -16.29 -27.10 -13.93
C ASP A 164 -16.06 -26.01 -14.99
N ASN A 165 -15.43 -26.42 -16.08
CA ASN A 165 -15.34 -25.69 -17.34
C ASN A 165 -16.59 -25.98 -18.18
N GLU A 166 -17.39 -24.97 -18.50
CA GLU A 166 -18.18 -24.96 -19.73
C GLU A 166 -18.22 -23.57 -20.37
N SER A 167 -17.61 -23.49 -21.55
CA SER A 167 -17.74 -22.41 -22.53
C SER A 167 -18.80 -22.78 -23.58
N SER A 168 -19.62 -21.82 -24.01
CA SER A 168 -19.83 -21.39 -25.44
C SER A 168 -21.14 -20.55 -25.55
N PRO A 169 -21.45 -19.91 -26.70
CA PRO A 169 -21.18 -18.49 -26.94
C PRO A 169 -22.49 -17.70 -27.15
N MET A 170 -22.49 -16.37 -26.97
CA MET A 170 -23.58 -15.56 -27.51
C MET A 170 -23.06 -14.34 -28.27
N GLN A 171 -23.46 -14.32 -29.53
CA GLN A 171 -23.11 -13.40 -30.59
C GLN A 171 -23.47 -11.96 -30.25
N ALA A 172 -22.57 -11.05 -30.61
CA ALA A 172 -22.83 -9.63 -30.69
C ALA A 172 -23.67 -9.31 -31.94
N GLU A 173 -24.76 -8.57 -31.77
CA GLU A 173 -25.32 -7.70 -32.81
C GLU A 173 -25.97 -6.47 -32.15
N GLY A 174 -25.53 -5.28 -32.56
CA GLY A 174 -26.44 -4.15 -32.73
C GLY A 174 -26.30 -2.93 -31.81
N SER A 175 -25.68 -1.89 -32.37
CA SER A 175 -25.89 -0.46 -32.09
C SER A 175 -25.20 0.17 -30.87
N LEU A 176 -23.92 0.51 -31.07
CA LEU A 176 -23.32 1.74 -30.55
C LEU A 176 -24.15 2.95 -31.00
N LYS A 177 -25.12 3.36 -30.19
CA LYS A 177 -25.57 4.75 -30.16
C LYS A 177 -24.85 5.40 -28.99
N SER A 178 -23.95 6.30 -29.35
CA SER A 178 -23.34 7.34 -28.53
C SER A 178 -24.18 7.69 -27.30
N ILE A 179 -23.78 7.19 -26.13
CA ILE A 179 -24.12 7.83 -24.87
C ILE A 179 -22.95 8.77 -24.61
N THR A 180 -23.21 10.03 -24.91
CA THR A 180 -22.44 11.19 -24.46
C THR A 180 -21.99 10.95 -23.03
N ILE A 181 -20.68 10.78 -22.83
CA ILE A 181 -20.05 10.81 -21.51
C ILE A 181 -20.27 12.24 -21.01
N LEU A 182 -21.29 12.43 -20.20
CA LEU A 182 -21.33 13.58 -19.30
C LEU A 182 -20.19 13.35 -18.32
N GLU A 183 -19.16 14.18 -18.44
CA GLU A 183 -18.14 14.38 -17.41
C GLU A 183 -18.85 14.82 -16.11
N ASP A 184 -19.31 13.86 -15.31
CA ASP A 184 -19.77 14.15 -13.97
C ASP A 184 -18.53 14.14 -13.07
N GLU A 185 -18.13 15.31 -12.58
CA GLU A 185 -16.90 15.57 -11.81
C GLU A 185 -16.84 14.84 -10.46
N GLY A 186 -17.79 13.95 -10.15
CA GLY A 186 -17.95 13.30 -8.86
C GLY A 186 -18.48 14.26 -7.81
N LEU A 187 -19.14 13.72 -6.78
CA LEU A 187 -19.70 14.50 -5.70
C LEU A 187 -18.63 14.79 -4.65
N HIS A 188 -18.43 16.07 -4.32
CA HIS A 188 -17.59 16.46 -3.19
C HIS A 188 -18.38 16.29 -1.88
N LEU A 189 -17.99 15.32 -1.07
CA LEU A 189 -18.65 15.09 0.22
C LEU A 189 -18.02 16.00 1.29
N PRO A 190 -18.84 16.63 2.15
CA PRO A 190 -18.32 17.26 3.36
C PRO A 190 -17.63 16.22 4.24
N VAL A 191 -16.59 16.66 4.96
CA VAL A 191 -15.84 15.81 5.90
C VAL A 191 -16.01 16.37 7.31
N GLU A 192 -16.60 15.55 8.18
CA GLU A 192 -16.75 15.84 9.61
C GLU A 192 -15.58 15.22 10.39
N TRP A 193 -14.73 16.08 10.97
CA TRP A 193 -13.62 15.67 11.83
C TRP A 193 -14.05 15.61 13.30
N ILE A 194 -14.06 14.41 13.88
CA ILE A 194 -14.43 14.17 15.27
C ILE A 194 -13.18 13.88 16.10
N ILE A 195 -12.75 14.90 16.85
CA ILE A 195 -11.67 14.77 17.84
C ILE A 195 -12.25 14.18 19.12
N ASN A 196 -11.70 13.05 19.56
CA ASN A 196 -11.93 12.55 20.90
C ASN A 196 -11.19 13.46 21.89
N PRO A 197 -11.83 14.04 22.93
CA PRO A 197 -11.15 14.90 23.89
C PRO A 197 -9.94 14.26 24.60
N LYS A 198 -9.83 12.93 24.59
CA LYS A 198 -8.64 12.23 25.10
C LYS A 198 -7.42 12.32 24.17
N PHE A 199 -7.65 12.68 22.91
CA PHE A 199 -6.68 12.74 21.83
C PHE A 199 -6.67 14.17 21.26
N GLU A 200 -6.15 15.11 22.05
CA GLU A 200 -5.95 16.49 21.60
C GLU A 200 -4.73 16.58 20.68
N GLY A 201 -4.63 17.69 19.93
CA GLY A 201 -3.41 18.01 19.20
C GLY A 201 -3.41 17.68 17.71
N LEU A 202 -4.47 17.07 17.16
CA LEU A 202 -4.58 16.78 15.73
C LEU A 202 -5.62 17.65 15.03
N LYS A 203 -5.26 18.19 13.86
CA LYS A 203 -6.19 18.90 12.97
C LYS A 203 -6.19 18.24 11.61
N LEU A 204 -7.38 18.00 11.06
CA LEU A 204 -7.55 17.46 9.71
C LEU A 204 -7.73 18.61 8.71
N GLU A 205 -6.89 18.64 7.69
CA GLU A 205 -6.99 19.55 6.55
C GLU A 205 -7.27 18.76 5.27
N VAL A 206 -8.49 18.87 4.75
CA VAL A 206 -8.91 18.12 3.56
C VAL A 206 -8.42 18.82 2.30
N GLU A 207 -7.69 18.09 1.46
CA GLU A 207 -7.32 18.53 0.11
C GLU A 207 -8.35 18.05 -0.92
N GLN A 208 -8.80 16.80 -0.79
CA GLN A 208 -9.82 16.23 -1.66
C GLN A 208 -10.76 15.33 -0.85
N SER A 209 -12.05 15.47 -1.08
CA SER A 209 -13.07 14.47 -0.74
C SER A 209 -13.95 14.31 -1.97
N LYS A 210 -13.89 13.13 -2.59
CA LYS A 210 -14.57 12.88 -3.87
C LYS A 210 -15.21 11.50 -3.88
N PHE A 211 -16.53 11.51 -4.01
CA PHE A 211 -17.36 10.33 -4.17
C PHE A 211 -17.80 10.21 -5.62
N LYS A 212 -17.80 9.01 -6.18
CA LYS A 212 -18.25 8.77 -7.54
C LYS A 212 -19.00 7.46 -7.63
N ASN A 213 -20.21 7.52 -8.19
CA ASN A 213 -20.94 6.34 -8.60
C ASN A 213 -20.53 5.91 -10.01
N PHE A 214 -20.61 4.61 -10.21
CA PHE A 214 -20.48 3.92 -11.48
C PHE A 214 -21.66 2.95 -11.62
N ASN A 215 -21.73 2.25 -12.75
CA ASN A 215 -22.80 1.27 -12.96
C ASN A 215 -22.67 0.09 -11.98
N GLY A 216 -23.46 0.10 -10.91
CA GLY A 216 -23.46 -0.94 -9.88
C GLY A 216 -22.32 -0.87 -8.87
N SER A 217 -21.55 0.22 -8.84
CA SER A 217 -20.44 0.40 -7.87
C SER A 217 -20.24 1.86 -7.49
N TYR A 218 -19.49 2.12 -6.42
CA TYR A 218 -18.99 3.45 -6.10
C TYR A 218 -17.50 3.42 -5.74
N SER A 219 -16.87 4.59 -5.84
CA SER A 219 -15.60 4.87 -5.20
C SER A 219 -15.66 6.13 -4.35
N TYR A 220 -14.82 6.17 -3.32
CA TYR A 220 -14.59 7.35 -2.52
C TYR A 220 -13.09 7.56 -2.31
N ASN A 221 -12.58 8.74 -2.62
CA ASN A 221 -11.19 9.13 -2.40
C ASN A 221 -11.13 10.35 -1.48
N LEU A 222 -10.39 10.21 -0.37
CA LEU A 222 -10.09 11.26 0.58
C LEU A 222 -8.58 11.47 0.64
N LEU A 223 -8.15 12.69 0.34
CA LEU A 223 -6.78 13.17 0.55
C LEU A 223 -6.85 14.26 1.62
N ALA A 224 -6.13 14.06 2.72
CA ALA A 224 -6.08 15.03 3.80
C ALA A 224 -4.72 15.02 4.51
N ASP A 225 -4.32 16.16 5.06
CA ASP A 225 -3.21 16.26 6.00
C ASP A 225 -3.73 16.21 7.43
N LEU A 226 -3.01 15.50 8.29
CA LEU A 226 -3.20 15.57 9.73
C LEU A 226 -2.08 16.38 10.34
N TYR A 227 -2.37 17.64 10.69
CA TYR A 227 -1.42 18.52 11.35
C TYR A 227 -1.29 18.20 12.84
N VAL A 228 -0.07 17.94 13.28
CA VAL A 228 0.28 17.65 14.67
C VAL A 228 0.63 18.95 15.38
N SER A 229 -0.26 19.42 16.24
CA SER A 229 -0.07 20.64 17.03
C SER A 229 0.59 20.40 18.39
N THR A 230 0.55 19.17 18.91
CA THR A 230 1.19 18.77 20.19
C THR A 230 1.58 17.30 20.19
N GLY A 231 2.65 16.96 20.92
CA GLY A 231 3.07 15.58 21.17
C GLY A 231 3.94 14.99 20.05
N ALA A 232 4.22 13.70 20.20
CA ALA A 232 4.98 12.88 19.27
C ALA A 232 4.19 11.57 19.04
N ILE A 233 3.60 11.40 17.87
CA ILE A 233 2.64 10.33 17.57
C ILE A 233 3.38 9.20 16.85
N SER A 234 3.43 8.02 17.46
CA SER A 234 4.08 6.83 16.91
C SER A 234 3.10 5.88 16.21
N SER A 235 1.79 6.00 16.50
CA SER A 235 0.76 5.23 15.82
C SER A 235 -0.58 5.96 15.88
N LEU A 236 -1.32 5.93 14.78
CA LEU A 236 -2.63 6.58 14.66
C LEU A 236 -3.60 5.70 13.89
N LYS A 237 -4.73 5.36 14.52
CA LYS A 237 -5.87 4.71 13.88
C LYS A 237 -7.03 5.69 13.74
N LEU A 238 -7.58 5.74 12.53
CA LEU A 238 -8.75 6.53 12.21
C LEU A 238 -9.90 5.59 11.87
N LYS A 239 -11.08 5.93 12.36
CA LYS A 239 -12.34 5.34 11.91
C LYS A 239 -12.94 6.27 10.84
N ILE A 240 -13.18 5.74 9.66
CA ILE A 240 -13.83 6.43 8.54
C ILE A 240 -15.24 5.87 8.41
N GLU A 241 -16.24 6.74 8.32
CA GLU A 241 -17.64 6.38 8.12
C GLU A 241 -18.19 7.18 6.94
N LEU A 242 -18.60 6.50 5.86
CA LEU A 242 -19.37 7.09 4.78
C LEU A 242 -20.84 7.02 5.16
N LEU A 243 -21.49 8.17 5.23
CA LEU A 243 -22.85 8.33 5.75
C LEU A 243 -23.81 8.79 4.67
N ASP A 244 -25.03 8.25 4.73
CA ASP A 244 -26.14 8.72 3.90
C ASP A 244 -26.75 10.02 4.45
N ARG A 245 -27.76 10.55 3.74
CA ARG A 245 -28.48 11.78 4.15
C ARG A 245 -29.22 11.67 5.48
N ASP A 246 -29.56 10.44 5.90
CA ASP A 246 -30.26 10.16 7.14
C ASP A 246 -29.28 9.91 8.31
N GLY A 247 -27.97 9.88 8.02
CA GLY A 247 -26.89 9.67 8.97
C GLY A 247 -26.56 8.19 9.23
N ASN A 248 -27.10 7.26 8.43
CA ASN A 248 -26.75 5.84 8.53
C ASN A 248 -25.43 5.56 7.81
N ALA A 249 -24.67 4.61 8.33
CA ALA A 249 -23.41 4.20 7.71
C ALA A 249 -23.66 3.35 6.46
N ILE A 250 -23.27 3.89 5.31
CA ILE A 250 -23.13 3.16 4.03
C ILE A 250 -21.90 2.26 4.12
N ALA A 251 -20.81 2.81 4.65
CA ALA A 251 -19.56 2.10 4.85
C ALA A 251 -18.85 2.56 6.10
N GLN A 252 -18.05 1.65 6.66
CA GLN A 252 -17.21 1.91 7.80
C GLN A 252 -15.90 1.17 7.63
N ASP A 253 -14.80 1.87 7.90
CA ASP A 253 -13.46 1.26 7.94
C ASP A 253 -12.65 1.81 9.12
N VAL A 254 -11.70 1.02 9.61
CA VAL A 254 -10.70 1.44 10.61
C VAL A 254 -9.33 1.29 9.98
N VAL A 255 -8.74 2.43 9.64
CA VAL A 255 -7.48 2.50 8.90
C VAL A 255 -6.34 2.97 9.80
N GLN A 256 -5.17 2.43 9.53
CA GLN A 256 -3.93 2.82 10.18
C GLN A 256 -3.34 4.00 9.39
N ALA A 257 -3.40 5.21 9.95
CA ALA A 257 -2.89 6.42 9.31
C ALA A 257 -1.39 6.65 9.59
N ILE A 258 -0.88 6.11 10.70
CA ILE A 258 0.56 6.02 11.00
C ILE A 258 0.83 4.61 11.50
N GLU A 259 1.63 3.84 10.79
CA GLU A 259 2.08 2.50 11.20
C GLU A 259 3.12 2.59 12.31
N SER A 260 3.27 1.54 13.13
CA SER A 260 4.25 1.56 14.24
C SER A 260 5.71 1.62 13.79
N PHE A 261 5.98 1.36 12.51
CA PHE A 261 7.31 1.46 11.90
C PHE A 261 7.49 2.74 11.09
N ASP A 262 6.45 3.56 10.92
CA ASP A 262 6.59 4.86 10.29
C ASP A 262 7.35 5.81 11.24
N PRO A 263 7.98 6.87 10.69
CA PRO A 263 8.59 7.89 11.53
C PRO A 263 7.58 8.50 12.49
N ILE A 264 8.02 8.74 13.73
CA ILE A 264 7.20 9.43 14.72
C ILE A 264 6.85 10.83 14.20
N ALA A 265 5.55 11.14 14.11
CA ALA A 265 5.07 12.44 13.69
C ALA A 265 5.13 13.43 14.84
N ARG A 266 5.85 14.54 14.67
CA ARG A 266 6.14 15.49 15.74
C ARG A 266 5.34 16.78 15.60
N LYS A 267 5.25 17.53 16.69
CA LYS A 267 4.67 18.88 16.69
C LYS A 267 5.23 19.73 15.54
N GLY A 268 4.33 20.32 14.76
CA GLY A 268 4.64 21.17 13.60
C GLY A 268 4.60 20.41 12.26
N GLU A 269 4.52 19.08 12.29
CA GLU A 269 4.48 18.25 11.09
C GLU A 269 3.06 17.96 10.64
N SER A 270 2.92 17.72 9.34
CA SER A 270 1.72 17.19 8.71
C SER A 270 1.94 15.73 8.34
N ILE A 271 0.97 14.87 8.64
CA ILE A 271 0.96 13.48 8.18
C ILE A 271 0.07 13.42 6.94
N PRO A 272 0.60 13.03 5.77
CA PRO A 272 -0.23 12.80 4.59
C PRO A 272 -1.11 11.58 4.81
N PHE A 273 -2.41 11.73 4.59
CA PHE A 273 -3.38 10.66 4.75
C PHE A 273 -4.22 10.51 3.48
N ARG A 274 -4.26 9.27 2.98
CA ARG A 274 -5.16 8.88 1.90
C ARG A 274 -6.07 7.76 2.35
N TYR A 275 -7.35 7.91 2.05
CA TYR A 275 -8.32 6.82 2.12
C TYR A 275 -8.99 6.64 0.75
N LEU A 276 -8.97 5.40 0.25
CA LEU A 276 -9.60 5.02 -1.00
C LEU A 276 -10.51 3.82 -0.76
N GLU A 277 -11.80 4.00 -0.99
CA GLU A 277 -12.80 2.95 -0.93
C GLU A 277 -13.38 2.65 -2.31
N TYR A 278 -13.64 1.37 -2.58
CA TYR A 278 -14.41 0.90 -3.73
C TYR A 278 -15.26 -0.30 -3.33
N LYS A 279 -16.54 -0.27 -3.69
CA LYS A 279 -17.47 -1.39 -3.48
C LYS A 279 -18.38 -1.57 -4.69
N GLU A 280 -18.69 -2.83 -4.98
CA GLU A 280 -19.61 -3.26 -6.05
C GLU A 280 -21.08 -3.13 -5.59
N GLU A 281 -21.42 -1.94 -5.10
CA GLU A 281 -22.78 -1.55 -4.75
C GLU A 281 -23.03 -0.13 -5.26
N PHE A 282 -24.25 0.15 -5.72
CA PHE A 282 -24.64 1.50 -6.09
C PHE A 282 -25.18 2.23 -4.87
N VAL A 283 -24.77 3.49 -4.67
CA VAL A 283 -25.15 4.27 -3.50
C VAL A 283 -25.82 5.57 -3.95
N GLU A 284 -27.12 5.69 -3.70
CA GLU A 284 -27.92 6.82 -4.19
C GLU A 284 -27.70 8.12 -3.40
N ASN A 285 -27.48 8.02 -2.10
CA ASN A 285 -27.66 9.11 -1.16
C ASN A 285 -26.46 9.37 -0.25
N ALA A 286 -25.22 9.10 -0.73
CA ALA A 286 -24.01 9.50 -0.03
C ALA A 286 -24.01 11.01 0.25
N ALA A 287 -23.74 11.40 1.50
CA ALA A 287 -23.95 12.76 1.96
C ALA A 287 -22.81 13.34 2.79
N LEU A 288 -22.11 12.52 3.57
CA LEU A 288 -21.12 12.98 4.54
C LEU A 288 -20.07 11.90 4.77
N VAL A 289 -18.83 12.30 4.99
CA VAL A 289 -17.80 11.40 5.53
C VAL A 289 -17.41 11.87 6.92
N ARG A 290 -17.49 10.97 7.90
CA ARG A 290 -17.02 11.23 9.26
C ARG A 290 -15.68 10.55 9.45
N VAL A 291 -14.71 11.32 9.93
CA VAL A 291 -13.37 10.84 10.30
C VAL A 291 -13.21 11.03 11.79
N ARG A 292 -12.96 9.94 12.53
CA ARG A 292 -12.79 9.94 13.98
C ARG A 292 -11.45 9.35 14.35
N VAL A 293 -10.79 9.94 15.36
CA VAL A 293 -9.63 9.32 16.01
C VAL A 293 -10.09 8.12 16.84
N GLU A 294 -9.73 6.92 16.42
CA GLU A 294 -10.05 5.66 17.11
C GLU A 294 -9.02 5.36 18.21
N LYS A 295 -7.72 5.49 17.87
CA LYS A 295 -6.61 5.24 18.79
C LYS A 295 -5.40 6.08 18.41
N VAL A 296 -4.72 6.63 19.42
CA VAL A 296 -3.40 7.27 19.28
C VAL A 296 -2.43 6.60 20.23
N GLU A 297 -1.23 6.32 19.75
CA GLU A 297 -0.09 5.97 20.59
C GLU A 297 0.95 7.06 20.46
N TYR A 298 1.50 7.47 21.61
CA TYR A 298 2.52 8.49 21.68
C TYR A 298 3.89 7.85 21.86
N GLY A 299 4.85 8.32 21.07
CA GLY A 299 6.26 7.97 21.23
C GLY A 299 6.97 8.90 22.22
N GLU A 300 8.24 8.63 22.43
CA GLU A 300 9.11 9.54 23.19
C GLU A 300 9.27 10.86 22.42
N ASN A 301 9.02 11.97 23.11
CA ASN A 301 9.19 13.30 22.55
C ASN A 301 10.66 13.75 22.70
N THR A 302 11.54 13.08 21.97
CA THR A 302 12.97 13.38 21.98
C THR A 302 13.30 14.36 20.86
N GLU A 303 13.98 15.45 21.21
CA GLU A 303 14.49 16.41 20.23
C GLU A 303 15.61 15.73 19.42
N ILE A 304 15.41 15.59 18.12
CA ILE A 304 16.37 14.95 17.21
C ILE A 304 17.03 16.06 16.41
N ASN A 305 18.36 16.18 16.55
CA ASN A 305 19.14 17.09 15.71
C ASN A 305 19.04 16.65 14.25
N THR A 306 18.78 17.60 13.37
CA THR A 306 18.75 17.37 11.93
C THR A 306 20.06 17.79 11.28
N VAL A 307 20.48 17.07 10.25
CA VAL A 307 21.63 17.41 9.41
C VAL A 307 21.12 17.76 8.01
N PRO A 308 21.34 18.98 7.49
CA PRO A 308 20.90 19.34 6.14
C PRO A 308 21.48 18.42 5.07
N VAL A 309 20.63 17.94 4.17
CA VAL A 309 21.01 17.12 3.02
C VAL A 309 21.00 18.01 1.78
N SER A 310 22.13 18.10 1.08
CA SER A 310 22.20 18.84 -0.18
C SER A 310 21.44 18.08 -1.27
N LEU A 311 20.52 18.79 -1.94
CA LEU A 311 19.76 18.28 -3.07
C LEU A 311 20.41 18.74 -4.37
N ASP A 312 20.80 17.79 -5.22
CA ASP A 312 21.26 18.09 -6.57
C ASP A 312 20.05 18.18 -7.51
N TRP A 313 19.93 19.28 -8.25
CA TRP A 313 18.83 19.53 -9.19
C TRP A 313 19.37 19.32 -10.60
N ASN A 314 18.93 18.26 -11.28
CA ASN A 314 19.46 17.81 -12.57
C ASN A 314 19.03 18.76 -13.72
N ASP A 315 19.62 19.96 -13.78
CA ASP A 315 19.37 21.06 -14.74
C ASP A 315 17.89 21.53 -14.83
N MET A 316 17.11 21.29 -13.78
CA MET A 316 15.73 21.80 -13.64
C MET A 316 15.78 23.27 -13.20
N SER A 317 15.97 24.17 -14.16
CA SER A 317 16.18 25.61 -13.91
C SER A 317 14.89 26.42 -13.84
N ASP A 318 13.76 25.90 -14.34
CA ASP A 318 12.54 26.68 -14.53
C ASP A 318 11.52 26.57 -13.39
N PHE A 319 11.68 25.62 -12.47
CA PHE A 319 10.82 25.51 -11.29
C PHE A 319 11.52 24.77 -10.14
N ASN A 320 11.80 25.48 -9.06
CA ASN A 320 12.32 24.90 -7.83
C ASN A 320 11.61 25.57 -6.64
N PRO A 321 10.53 24.97 -6.10
CA PRO A 321 10.02 25.40 -4.80
C PRO A 321 11.15 25.16 -3.81
N ASN A 322 11.36 26.09 -2.87
CA ASN A 322 12.41 26.02 -1.85
C ASN A 322 12.19 24.79 -0.95
N VAL A 323 12.54 23.60 -1.44
CA VAL A 323 12.36 22.32 -0.78
C VAL A 323 13.63 22.00 -0.04
N LEU A 324 13.50 21.85 1.28
CA LEU A 324 14.60 21.52 2.16
C LEU A 324 14.47 20.05 2.57
N LEU A 325 15.58 19.33 2.55
CA LEU A 325 15.68 17.96 3.06
C LEU A 325 16.70 17.95 4.20
N SER A 326 16.32 17.38 5.34
CA SER A 326 17.22 17.20 6.46
C SER A 326 17.18 15.77 6.97
N GLU A 327 18.33 15.20 7.30
CA GLU A 327 18.46 13.86 7.86
C GLU A 327 18.28 13.90 9.37
N ARG A 328 17.42 13.01 9.87
CA ARG A 328 17.26 12.73 11.31
C ARG A 328 17.95 11.43 11.70
N VAL A 329 17.77 10.40 10.87
CA VAL A 329 18.36 9.08 11.08
C VAL A 329 18.94 8.60 9.76
N SER A 330 20.18 8.12 9.83
CA SER A 330 20.83 7.36 8.76
C SER A 330 21.54 6.17 9.41
N ASN A 331 20.83 5.05 9.48
CA ASN A 331 21.34 3.83 10.09
C ASN A 331 21.66 2.80 9.01
N LEU A 332 22.97 2.59 8.82
CA LEU A 332 23.49 1.57 7.93
C LEU A 332 23.87 0.33 8.73
N GLN A 333 23.27 -0.81 8.39
CA GLN A 333 23.50 -2.11 9.02
C GLN A 333 24.01 -3.10 7.98
N GLU A 334 24.89 -4.00 8.41
CA GLU A 334 25.32 -5.12 7.57
C GLU A 334 24.34 -6.28 7.73
N VAL A 335 24.01 -6.95 6.63
CA VAL A 335 23.08 -8.08 6.63
C VAL A 335 23.63 -9.18 5.74
N GLU A 336 23.70 -10.39 6.29
CA GLU A 336 24.03 -11.61 5.57
C GLU A 336 22.81 -12.54 5.59
N GLU A 337 22.33 -12.91 4.40
CA GLU A 337 21.19 -13.83 4.26
C GLU A 337 21.49 -14.83 3.16
N ASN A 338 21.33 -16.13 3.45
CA ASN A 338 21.64 -17.22 2.52
C ASN A 338 23.08 -17.15 1.93
N GLY A 339 24.05 -16.70 2.72
CA GLY A 339 25.45 -16.54 2.31
C GLY A 339 25.71 -15.37 1.37
N LYS A 340 24.72 -14.49 1.14
CA LYS A 340 24.88 -13.25 0.37
C LYS A 340 25.02 -12.07 1.32
N ILE A 341 26.20 -11.44 1.27
CA ILE A 341 26.50 -10.21 2.02
C ILE A 341 25.84 -9.02 1.34
N GLY A 342 25.37 -8.07 2.13
CA GLY A 342 25.01 -6.73 1.66
C GLY A 342 24.80 -5.77 2.83
N ALA A 343 24.26 -4.59 2.56
CA ALA A 343 23.85 -3.64 3.59
C ALA A 343 22.34 -3.37 3.59
N PHE A 344 21.82 -2.91 4.72
CA PHE A 344 20.49 -2.36 4.88
C PHE A 344 20.63 -0.93 5.39
N HIS A 345 20.07 0.04 4.66
CA HIS A 345 20.15 1.45 5.02
C HIS A 345 18.76 1.96 5.34
N HIS A 346 18.51 2.31 6.61
CA HIS A 346 17.31 2.98 7.07
C HIS A 346 17.54 4.49 7.17
N PHE A 347 16.66 5.26 6.54
CA PHE A 347 16.63 6.70 6.56
C PHE A 347 15.36 7.21 7.22
N GLU A 348 15.51 8.25 8.02
CA GLU A 348 14.42 9.15 8.36
C GLU A 348 14.84 10.56 7.98
N TRP A 349 14.09 11.14 7.04
CA TRP A 349 14.26 12.51 6.61
C TRP A 349 13.10 13.38 7.08
N GLU A 350 13.39 14.66 7.25
CA GLU A 350 12.44 15.73 7.31
C GLU A 350 12.46 16.44 5.95
N ILE A 351 11.31 16.52 5.29
CA ILE A 351 11.13 17.35 4.11
C ILE A 351 10.28 18.56 4.44
N GLN A 352 10.67 19.73 3.94
CA GLN A 352 9.93 20.97 4.10
C GLN A 352 9.74 21.66 2.76
N ASN A 353 8.52 22.13 2.50
CA ASN A 353 8.29 23.13 1.46
C ASN A 353 8.43 24.52 2.10
N ALA A 354 9.61 25.13 2.02
CA ALA A 354 9.94 26.42 2.62
C ALA A 354 9.59 27.61 1.69
N THR A 355 8.55 27.46 0.87
CA THR A 355 7.96 28.56 0.10
C THR A 355 6.80 29.21 0.86
N ASP A 356 6.54 30.48 0.58
CA ASP A 356 5.40 31.20 1.16
C ASP A 356 4.05 30.78 0.54
N LYS A 357 4.07 30.29 -0.71
CA LYS A 357 2.90 29.91 -1.51
C LYS A 357 3.26 28.80 -2.49
N GLY A 358 2.25 28.04 -2.91
CA GLY A 358 2.40 26.89 -3.79
C GLY A 358 2.33 25.59 -3.01
N GLN A 359 2.43 24.49 -3.74
CA GLN A 359 2.42 23.13 -3.19
C GLN A 359 3.35 22.29 -4.06
N VAL A 360 3.76 21.11 -3.60
CA VAL A 360 4.48 20.14 -4.43
C VAL A 360 3.60 18.90 -4.52
N LYS A 361 3.09 18.59 -5.70
CA LYS A 361 2.25 17.40 -5.96
C LYS A 361 3.09 16.15 -6.21
N LEU A 362 4.27 16.31 -6.80
CA LEU A 362 5.18 15.22 -7.09
C LEU A 362 6.60 15.65 -6.78
N LEU A 363 7.35 14.79 -6.08
CA LEU A 363 8.79 14.98 -5.91
C LEU A 363 9.48 13.62 -5.97
N GLN A 364 10.09 13.33 -7.11
CA GLN A 364 10.85 12.12 -7.34
C GLN A 364 12.35 12.41 -7.23
N ALA A 365 13.07 11.53 -6.55
CA ALA A 365 14.51 11.64 -6.38
C ALA A 365 15.22 10.32 -6.66
N GLU A 366 16.47 10.42 -7.07
CA GLU A 366 17.43 9.33 -7.17
C GLU A 366 18.39 9.41 -5.98
N ILE A 367 18.42 8.35 -5.17
CA ILE A 367 19.39 8.18 -4.09
C ILE A 367 20.54 7.33 -4.63
N LYS A 368 21.77 7.83 -4.51
CA LYS A 368 22.98 7.09 -4.88
C LYS A 368 23.83 6.81 -3.66
N TRP A 369 24.25 5.56 -3.49
CA TRP A 369 25.26 5.19 -2.51
C TRP A 369 26.62 5.24 -3.18
N ILE A 370 27.55 6.02 -2.63
CA ILE A 370 28.83 6.35 -3.23
C ILE A 370 29.95 5.74 -2.40
N GLY A 371 30.86 5.04 -3.06
CA GLY A 371 32.03 4.43 -2.43
C GLY A 371 33.17 5.42 -2.18
N HIS A 372 34.20 4.95 -1.48
CA HIS A 372 35.37 5.78 -1.11
C HIS A 372 36.16 6.34 -2.29
N GLN A 373 36.08 5.72 -3.49
CA GLN A 373 36.73 6.22 -4.71
C GLN A 373 35.77 7.07 -5.58
N GLY A 374 34.58 7.38 -5.08
CA GLY A 374 33.57 8.17 -5.80
C GLY A 374 32.71 7.38 -6.79
N GLN A 375 32.90 6.07 -6.89
CA GLN A 375 32.07 5.19 -7.71
C GLN A 375 30.67 5.02 -7.10
N ILE A 376 29.65 4.89 -7.95
CA ILE A 376 28.28 4.57 -7.54
C ILE A 376 28.21 3.06 -7.25
N LEU A 377 27.82 2.70 -6.03
CA LEU A 377 27.68 1.32 -5.57
C LEU A 377 26.27 0.78 -5.79
N ASP A 378 25.25 1.61 -5.57
CA ASP A 378 23.84 1.35 -5.91
C ASP A 378 23.13 2.68 -6.18
N SER A 379 21.99 2.64 -6.87
CA SER A 379 21.11 3.77 -7.11
C SER A 379 19.64 3.35 -7.06
N ARG A 380 18.79 4.15 -6.40
CA ARG A 380 17.35 3.88 -6.27
C ARG A 380 16.53 5.12 -6.52
N ILE A 381 15.45 4.96 -7.29
CA ILE A 381 14.42 5.98 -7.41
C ILE A 381 13.47 5.87 -6.22
N THR A 382 13.13 7.02 -5.64
CA THR A 382 12.17 7.17 -4.56
C THR A 382 11.24 8.34 -4.84
N TYR A 383 10.07 8.30 -4.22
CA TYR A 383 9.16 9.44 -4.15
C TYR A 383 9.21 9.99 -2.75
N PHE A 384 9.60 11.25 -2.62
CA PHE A 384 9.42 11.99 -1.39
C PHE A 384 7.98 12.44 -1.25
N ILE A 385 7.40 12.95 -2.35
CA ILE A 385 5.98 13.27 -2.49
C ILE A 385 5.43 12.54 -3.71
N ASN A 386 4.31 11.85 -3.54
CA ASN A 386 3.61 11.10 -4.58
C ASN A 386 2.37 11.86 -5.06
N SER A 387 2.07 11.86 -6.37
CA SER A 387 0.87 12.52 -6.93
C SER A 387 -0.47 11.96 -6.41
N SER A 388 -0.43 10.81 -5.74
CA SER A 388 -1.60 10.12 -5.22
C SER A 388 -1.83 10.33 -3.72
N GLU A 389 -0.95 11.04 -3.02
CA GLU A 389 -1.13 11.51 -1.64
C GLU A 389 -1.37 13.03 -1.64
N PRO A 390 -1.78 13.64 -0.51
CA PRO A 390 -1.93 15.09 -0.44
C PRO A 390 -0.63 15.81 -0.82
N SER A 391 -0.73 16.87 -1.60
CA SER A 391 0.40 17.71 -1.97
C SER A 391 1.12 18.29 -0.75
N LEU A 392 2.43 18.51 -0.84
CA LEU A 392 3.20 19.19 0.21
C LEU A 392 3.00 20.70 0.10
N LYS A 393 2.11 21.25 0.92
CA LYS A 393 1.73 22.68 0.86
C LYS A 393 2.84 23.59 1.39
N ALA A 394 2.77 24.86 1.02
CA ALA A 394 3.66 25.91 1.54
C ALA A 394 3.77 25.85 3.07
N ASN A 395 5.02 25.95 3.56
CA ASN A 395 5.43 25.88 4.97
C ASN A 395 5.14 24.54 5.69
N GLN A 396 4.63 23.51 5.00
CA GLN A 396 4.46 22.21 5.62
C GLN A 396 5.78 21.45 5.75
N ILE A 397 5.87 20.67 6.83
CA ILE A 397 6.97 19.76 7.14
C ILE A 397 6.41 18.35 7.25
N ARG A 398 7.10 17.36 6.67
CA ARG A 398 6.73 15.94 6.77
C ARG A 398 7.94 15.10 7.15
N SER A 399 7.70 14.07 7.95
CA SER A 399 8.69 13.01 8.19
C SER A 399 8.55 11.91 7.13
N ILE A 400 9.68 11.47 6.56
CA ILE A 400 9.73 10.42 5.54
C ILE A 400 10.68 9.32 6.00
N GLY A 401 10.16 8.10 6.15
CA GLY A 401 10.94 6.91 6.46
C GLY A 401 11.16 6.06 5.20
N ARG A 402 12.40 5.64 4.93
CA ARG A 402 12.71 4.72 3.82
C ARG A 402 13.78 3.74 4.24
N ALA A 403 13.66 2.50 3.78
CA ALA A 403 14.65 1.49 4.05
C ALA A 403 15.01 0.73 2.77
N TYR A 404 16.30 0.56 2.52
CA TYR A 404 16.82 -0.04 1.29
C TYR A 404 17.76 -1.19 1.60
N ARG A 405 17.52 -2.33 0.93
CA ARG A 405 18.45 -3.45 0.88
C ARG A 405 19.40 -3.28 -0.31
N LEU A 406 20.69 -3.19 -0.02
CA LEU A 406 21.77 -3.05 -1.00
C LEU A 406 22.44 -4.43 -1.17
N GLU A 407 22.02 -5.18 -2.18
CA GLU A 407 22.55 -6.53 -2.44
C GLU A 407 24.00 -6.48 -2.93
N GLY A 408 24.89 -7.25 -2.33
CA GLY A 408 26.30 -7.32 -2.74
C GLY A 408 27.14 -6.10 -2.39
N VAL A 409 26.56 -5.07 -1.76
CA VAL A 409 27.26 -3.87 -1.30
C VAL A 409 27.49 -3.98 0.20
N LYS A 410 28.74 -4.01 0.65
CA LYS A 410 29.02 -4.03 2.09
C LYS A 410 28.84 -2.65 2.70
N LYS A 411 28.49 -2.62 3.99
CA LYS A 411 28.38 -1.37 4.75
C LYS A 411 29.67 -0.55 4.69
N GLU A 412 30.82 -1.20 4.85
CA GLU A 412 32.15 -0.55 4.89
C GLU A 412 32.56 0.11 3.56
N ASP A 413 32.00 -0.37 2.44
CA ASP A 413 32.30 0.16 1.11
C ASP A 413 31.62 1.52 0.87
N ILE A 414 30.51 1.79 1.57
CA ILE A 414 29.71 3.00 1.42
C ILE A 414 30.35 4.15 2.19
N ALA A 415 30.82 5.16 1.47
CA ALA A 415 31.41 6.36 2.06
C ALA A 415 30.36 7.43 2.39
N ARG A 416 29.38 7.62 1.50
CA ARG A 416 28.29 8.58 1.63
C ARG A 416 27.11 8.22 0.71
N TYR A 417 26.03 8.98 0.79
CA TYR A 417 25.00 8.98 -0.23
C TYR A 417 24.78 10.40 -0.78
N SER A 418 24.12 10.49 -1.94
CA SER A 418 23.64 11.74 -2.51
C SER A 418 22.19 11.61 -2.92
N VAL A 419 21.47 12.74 -2.95
CA VAL A 419 20.08 12.81 -3.39
C VAL A 419 19.99 13.77 -4.56
N THR A 420 19.58 13.25 -5.71
CA THR A 420 19.38 14.05 -6.93
C THR A 420 17.90 14.09 -7.26
N ILE A 421 17.29 15.27 -7.34
CA ILE A 421 15.90 15.40 -7.78
C ILE A 421 15.82 15.09 -9.28
N LYS A 422 14.86 14.26 -9.64
CA LYS A 422 14.64 13.78 -11.02
C LYS A 422 13.41 14.41 -11.66
N GLU A 423 12.38 14.67 -10.87
CA GLU A 423 11.09 15.17 -11.34
C GLU A 423 10.40 15.92 -10.21
N ILE A 424 9.71 17.02 -10.56
CA ILE A 424 8.94 17.83 -9.65
C ILE A 424 7.70 18.41 -10.36
N GLU A 425 6.56 18.39 -9.69
CA GLU A 425 5.29 18.98 -10.15
C GLU A 425 4.56 19.66 -8.99
N ASP A 426 3.72 20.66 -9.30
CA ASP A 426 2.98 21.50 -8.34
C ASP A 426 1.48 21.66 -8.66
#